data_AF-A0AAG5DGF7-F1
#
_entry.id   AF-A0AAG5DGF7-F1
#
_cell.length_a   1.000
_cell.length_b   1.000
_cell.length_c   1.000
_cell.angle_alpha   90.00
_cell.angle_beta   90.00
_cell.angle_gamma   90.00
#
_symmetry.space_group_name_H-M   'P 1'
#
loop_
_entity.id
_entity.type
_entity.pdbx_description
1 polymer ?
#
loop_
_entity_poly.entity_id
_entity_poly.type
_entity_poly.pdbx_seq_one_letter_code
_entity_poly.pdbx_strand_id
1 'polypeptide(L)'
;MIERVERRSCRRWARIFVQPSSAESILDNTRNKSSVTKTLAGLINEISMRASHTLTAGQTHHEKAWPRDDWPTRKPNTLSRARRGLLLRLRVLNGTHRNTRVSRRANSLGVAIIFETLAAVTMSLSRFRLITFDVHNTLLQFRSSPGKKYGEIGAMFGISNNNNQLVSNYVQSWHKMNRLHPNFGLKTKITYKQWWQMMIDGIFNENGTRNTPPEKIEQMTEHFMEYFKTSVFWQHCYGSVDFLNYLKLQRHVESNGQKEPPFKLGVISNFDPRLDVLLRNMKINHYFDFVLNSYDVGYMKPSKEIFDRAMRSAEIKDLKPHQCLHIGATPATDYFGARSAGWYSLLVHEKSAEELTRKYGQLVEDNHVFSSLFDIHKKISNDYMRW
;
A
#
# COMPACT_ATOMS: atom_id res chain seq x y z
N MET A 1 -25.36 -21.13 -24.08
CA MET A 1 -26.21 -19.91 -23.99
C MET A 1 -25.80 -19.00 -22.82
N ILE A 2 -24.50 -18.96 -22.45
CA ILE A 2 -23.95 -18.06 -21.41
C ILE A 2 -22.88 -17.11 -22.00
N GLU A 3 -22.35 -17.37 -23.20
CA GLU A 3 -21.39 -16.46 -23.86
C GLU A 3 -22.00 -15.27 -24.63
N ARG A 4 -23.33 -15.16 -24.75
CA ARG A 4 -23.98 -14.04 -25.46
C ARG A 4 -24.43 -12.88 -24.57
N VAL A 5 -24.47 -13.04 -23.25
CA VAL A 5 -24.90 -11.98 -22.32
C VAL A 5 -23.71 -11.11 -21.88
N GLU A 6 -22.52 -11.69 -21.67
CA GLU A 6 -21.34 -10.91 -21.26
C GLU A 6 -20.77 -10.02 -22.38
N ARG A 7 -20.89 -10.41 -23.66
CA ARG A 7 -20.48 -9.55 -24.78
C ARG A 7 -21.39 -8.34 -25.00
N ARG A 8 -22.63 -8.33 -24.50
CA ARG A 8 -23.53 -7.17 -24.55
C ARG A 8 -23.31 -6.19 -23.38
N SER A 9 -22.94 -6.68 -22.19
CA SER A 9 -22.57 -5.82 -21.06
C SER A 9 -21.21 -5.13 -21.24
N CYS A 10 -20.20 -5.82 -21.79
CA CYS A 10 -18.91 -5.19 -22.08
C CYS A 10 -18.99 -4.11 -23.18
N ARG A 11 -19.85 -4.27 -24.20
CA ARG A 11 -20.02 -3.23 -25.25
C ARG A 11 -20.85 -2.02 -24.80
N ARG A 12 -21.64 -2.14 -23.71
CA ARG A 12 -22.41 -1.01 -23.14
C ARG A 12 -21.59 -0.19 -22.15
N TRP A 13 -20.61 -0.80 -21.48
CA TRP A 13 -19.67 -0.09 -20.60
C TRP A 13 -18.44 0.45 -21.35
N ALA A 14 -17.98 -0.22 -22.41
CA ALA A 14 -16.87 0.26 -23.26
C ALA A 14 -17.26 1.42 -24.21
N ARG A 15 -18.52 1.89 -24.21
CA ARG A 15 -18.92 3.15 -24.86
C ARG A 15 -19.02 4.35 -23.90
N ILE A 16 -18.88 4.12 -22.58
CA ILE A 16 -18.98 5.17 -21.56
C ILE A 16 -17.60 5.75 -21.20
N PHE A 17 -16.52 5.07 -21.54
CA PHE A 17 -15.16 5.59 -21.43
C PHE A 17 -14.44 5.39 -22.76
N VAL A 18 -13.86 6.48 -23.27
CA VAL A 18 -13.02 6.60 -24.49
C VAL A 18 -13.78 6.99 -25.79
N GLN A 19 -13.95 8.31 -25.98
CA GLN A 19 -13.50 8.95 -27.23
C GLN A 19 -12.33 9.90 -26.88
N PRO A 20 -11.10 9.64 -27.37
CA PRO A 20 -9.92 10.44 -27.12
C PRO A 20 -9.70 11.41 -28.28
N SER A 21 -10.55 12.44 -28.41
CA SER A 21 -10.37 13.47 -29.45
C SER A 21 -10.89 14.87 -29.10
N SER A 22 -11.40 15.10 -27.89
CA SER A 22 -11.83 16.44 -27.45
C SER A 22 -11.10 16.99 -26.23
N ALA A 23 -10.21 16.21 -25.59
CA ALA A 23 -9.39 16.70 -24.47
C ALA A 23 -8.06 17.34 -24.93
N GLU A 24 -7.48 16.86 -26.03
CA GLU A 24 -6.23 17.43 -26.58
C GLU A 24 -6.46 18.71 -27.39
N SER A 25 -7.64 18.94 -27.96
CA SER A 25 -7.95 20.18 -28.70
C SER A 25 -8.36 21.37 -27.81
N ILE A 26 -8.62 21.15 -26.52
CA ILE A 26 -9.02 22.22 -25.57
C ILE A 26 -7.82 22.76 -24.78
N LEU A 27 -6.74 21.99 -24.67
CA LEU A 27 -5.53 22.42 -23.95
C LEU A 27 -4.59 23.30 -24.78
N ASP A 28 -4.73 23.31 -26.12
CA ASP A 28 -3.80 24.03 -26.99
C ASP A 28 -4.15 25.52 -27.22
N ASN A 29 -5.26 26.03 -26.67
CA ASN A 29 -5.71 27.39 -26.98
C ASN A 29 -6.19 28.25 -25.79
N THR A 30 -5.81 27.95 -24.55
CA THR A 30 -6.26 28.74 -23.39
C THR A 30 -5.11 29.28 -22.53
N ARG A 31 -4.53 30.41 -22.97
CA ARG A 31 -3.58 31.24 -22.19
C ARG A 31 -4.20 31.98 -20.99
N ASN A 32 -5.39 31.60 -20.51
CA ASN A 32 -6.12 32.40 -19.52
C ASN A 32 -6.72 31.55 -18.37
N LYS A 33 -6.23 31.78 -17.14
CA LYS A 33 -6.58 31.06 -15.89
C LYS A 33 -8.08 31.08 -15.54
N SER A 34 -8.85 32.02 -16.09
CA SER A 34 -10.31 32.11 -15.87
C SER A 34 -11.12 31.12 -16.72
N SER A 35 -10.54 30.58 -17.80
CA SER A 35 -11.19 29.60 -18.67
C SER A 35 -11.15 28.20 -18.05
N VAL A 36 -9.98 27.79 -17.52
CA VAL A 36 -9.76 26.48 -16.87
C VAL A 36 -10.69 26.27 -15.67
N THR A 37 -10.92 27.32 -14.88
CA THR A 37 -11.82 27.30 -13.71
C THR A 37 -13.29 27.17 -14.09
N LYS A 38 -13.71 27.73 -15.24
CA LYS A 38 -15.07 27.54 -15.77
C LYS A 38 -15.27 26.12 -16.31
N THR A 39 -14.25 25.55 -16.95
CA THR A 39 -14.30 24.17 -17.48
C THR A 39 -14.38 23.12 -16.37
N LEU A 40 -13.60 23.29 -15.29
CA LEU A 40 -13.66 22.42 -14.11
C LEU A 40 -15.00 22.52 -13.37
N ALA A 41 -15.55 23.73 -13.22
CA ALA A 41 -16.88 23.91 -12.62
C ALA A 41 -17.99 23.28 -13.46
N GLY A 42 -17.87 23.31 -14.80
CA GLY A 42 -18.77 22.61 -15.72
C GLY A 42 -18.73 21.09 -15.54
N LEU A 43 -17.52 20.52 -15.46
CA LEU A 43 -17.33 19.07 -15.27
C LEU A 43 -17.91 18.57 -13.93
N ILE A 44 -17.72 19.34 -12.86
CA ILE A 44 -18.24 19.02 -11.52
C ILE A 44 -19.77 19.07 -11.48
N ASN A 45 -20.39 20.05 -12.16
CA ASN A 45 -21.84 20.11 -12.29
C ASN A 45 -22.42 18.92 -13.07
N GLU A 46 -21.73 18.48 -14.13
CA GLU A 46 -22.18 17.35 -14.93
C GLU A 46 -22.10 16.03 -14.15
N ILE A 47 -21.05 15.84 -13.33
CA ILE A 47 -20.89 14.69 -12.43
C ILE A 47 -21.98 14.70 -11.34
N SER A 48 -22.25 15.86 -10.73
CA SER A 48 -23.31 16.03 -9.72
C SER A 48 -24.73 15.77 -10.26
N MET A 49 -25.02 16.21 -11.49
CA MET A 49 -26.32 15.92 -12.12
C MET A 49 -26.49 14.43 -12.43
N ARG A 50 -25.44 13.75 -12.90
CA ARG A 50 -25.48 12.29 -13.18
C ARG A 50 -25.61 11.44 -11.92
N ALA A 51 -25.01 11.86 -10.80
CA ALA A 51 -25.18 11.22 -9.49
C ALA A 51 -26.61 11.41 -8.91
N SER A 52 -27.27 12.52 -9.26
CA SER A 52 -28.64 12.81 -8.81
C SER A 52 -29.69 11.99 -9.55
N HIS A 53 -29.47 11.69 -10.84
CA HIS A 53 -30.36 10.85 -11.66
C HIS A 53 -30.30 9.35 -11.32
N THR A 54 -29.22 8.88 -10.70
CA THR A 54 -29.08 7.47 -10.26
C THR A 54 -29.82 7.18 -8.96
N LEU A 55 -30.13 8.20 -8.15
CA LEU A 55 -30.83 8.07 -6.87
C LEU A 55 -32.36 8.12 -6.98
N THR A 56 -32.91 8.58 -8.10
CA THR A 56 -34.37 8.65 -8.35
C THR A 56 -34.95 7.45 -9.10
N ALA A 57 -34.10 6.55 -9.63
CA ALA A 57 -34.54 5.37 -10.39
C ALA A 57 -34.65 4.07 -9.55
N GLY A 58 -34.43 4.12 -8.23
CA GLY A 58 -34.38 2.94 -7.35
C GLY A 58 -35.62 2.69 -6.48
N GLN A 59 -36.72 3.42 -6.67
CA GLN A 59 -37.94 3.27 -5.87
C GLN A 59 -39.16 3.07 -6.75
N THR A 60 -39.34 1.88 -7.32
CA THR A 60 -40.67 1.25 -7.54
C THR A 60 -40.51 -0.23 -7.87
N HIS A 61 -41.38 -1.03 -7.26
CA HIS A 61 -41.78 -2.43 -7.57
C HIS A 61 -41.25 -3.62 -6.73
N HIS A 62 -42.23 -4.14 -5.96
CA HIS A 62 -42.55 -5.51 -5.53
C HIS A 62 -42.10 -6.05 -4.16
N GLU A 63 -43.05 -5.93 -3.21
CA GLU A 63 -43.26 -6.80 -2.04
C GLU A 63 -43.69 -8.22 -2.45
N LYS A 64 -43.11 -9.26 -1.81
CA LYS A 64 -43.76 -10.54 -1.45
C LYS A 64 -43.08 -11.19 -0.21
N ALA A 65 -43.75 -11.09 0.94
CA ALA A 65 -44.05 -12.11 1.97
C ALA A 65 -43.03 -13.21 2.47
N TRP A 66 -42.62 -13.06 3.75
CA TRP A 66 -42.36 -14.00 4.90
C TRP A 66 -41.23 -15.09 4.91
N PRO A 67 -40.72 -15.56 6.09
CA PRO A 67 -40.97 -15.14 7.49
C PRO A 67 -39.71 -14.71 8.31
N ARG A 68 -40.01 -14.16 9.51
CA ARG A 68 -39.11 -13.67 10.57
C ARG A 68 -38.42 -14.83 11.29
N ASP A 69 -37.21 -14.59 11.81
CA ASP A 69 -36.77 -14.93 13.18
C ASP A 69 -35.44 -14.21 13.56
N ASP A 70 -35.44 -13.66 14.79
CA ASP A 70 -34.35 -13.31 15.72
C ASP A 70 -33.13 -12.42 15.36
N TRP A 71 -33.07 -11.19 15.93
CA TRP A 71 -32.00 -10.60 16.79
C TRP A 71 -32.28 -9.09 17.09
N PRO A 72 -31.87 -8.50 18.25
CA PRO A 72 -32.53 -7.36 18.86
C PRO A 72 -32.10 -5.97 18.39
N THR A 73 -33.00 -5.05 18.69
CA THR A 73 -32.98 -3.61 18.46
C THR A 73 -31.75 -2.89 19.02
N ARG A 74 -30.89 -2.36 18.14
CA ARG A 74 -30.01 -1.22 18.45
C ARG A 74 -30.63 0.07 17.90
N LYS A 75 -30.85 1.04 18.80
CA LYS A 75 -31.32 2.41 18.49
C LYS A 75 -30.44 3.06 17.40
N PRO A 76 -31.00 3.80 16.42
CA PRO A 76 -30.19 4.59 15.50
C PRO A 76 -29.55 5.77 16.23
N ASN A 77 -28.22 5.75 16.30
CA ASN A 77 -27.38 6.83 16.80
C ASN A 77 -27.52 8.12 15.97
N THR A 78 -27.25 9.22 16.65
CA THR A 78 -27.13 10.66 16.32
C THR A 78 -26.56 11.09 14.94
N LEU A 79 -26.16 10.18 14.05
CA LEU A 79 -25.67 10.44 12.69
C LEU A 79 -26.73 10.98 11.72
N SER A 80 -28.03 10.77 12.00
CA SER A 80 -29.11 11.25 11.11
C SER A 80 -29.32 12.77 11.17
N ARG A 81 -29.03 13.42 12.31
CA ARG A 81 -29.15 14.89 12.47
C ARG A 81 -27.99 15.63 11.80
N ALA A 82 -26.76 15.12 11.92
CA ALA A 82 -25.60 15.72 11.26
C ALA A 82 -25.68 15.63 9.73
N ARG A 83 -26.12 14.47 9.19
CA ARG A 83 -26.36 14.30 7.74
C ARG A 83 -27.50 15.15 7.21
N ARG A 84 -28.59 15.34 7.97
CA ARG A 84 -29.67 16.28 7.61
C ARG A 84 -29.21 17.73 7.64
N GLY A 85 -28.36 18.11 8.59
CA GLY A 85 -27.80 19.47 8.68
C GLY A 85 -26.94 19.85 7.47
N LEU A 86 -26.13 18.91 6.96
CA LEU A 86 -25.26 19.14 5.79
C LEU A 86 -26.08 19.21 4.48
N LEU A 87 -27.09 18.34 4.32
CA LEU A 87 -27.98 18.35 3.15
C LEU A 87 -28.92 19.57 3.10
N LEU A 88 -29.37 20.08 4.26
CA LEU A 88 -30.14 21.32 4.31
C LEU A 88 -29.26 22.55 3.97
N ARG A 89 -28.00 22.59 4.42
CA ARG A 89 -27.07 23.68 4.06
C ARG A 89 -26.74 23.71 2.56
N LEU A 90 -26.69 22.56 1.90
CA LEU A 90 -26.49 22.47 0.45
C LEU A 90 -27.75 22.83 -0.36
N ARG A 91 -28.96 22.54 0.15
CA ARG A 91 -30.22 22.94 -0.52
C ARG A 91 -30.47 24.44 -0.49
N VAL A 92 -30.02 25.15 0.54
CA VAL A 92 -30.16 26.62 0.63
C VAL A 92 -29.32 27.35 -0.43
N LEU A 93 -28.27 26.72 -0.99
CA LEU A 93 -27.41 27.34 -2.00
C LEU A 93 -27.95 27.23 -3.44
N ASN A 94 -28.95 26.39 -3.71
CA ASN A 94 -29.52 26.17 -5.05
C ASN A 94 -30.93 26.76 -5.23
N GLY A 95 -31.44 27.50 -4.26
CA GLY A 95 -32.74 28.16 -4.34
C GLY A 95 -32.61 29.65 -4.66
N THR A 96 -33.25 30.07 -5.75
CA THR A 96 -33.54 31.46 -6.18
C THR A 96 -32.42 32.21 -6.92
N HIS A 97 -32.47 32.10 -8.25
CA HIS A 97 -32.01 33.13 -9.17
C HIS A 97 -32.74 34.45 -8.88
N ARG A 98 -32.01 35.48 -8.41
CA ARG A 98 -32.10 36.92 -8.74
C ARG A 98 -31.40 37.77 -7.66
N ASN A 99 -30.10 38.05 -7.82
CA ASN A 99 -29.48 39.39 -7.69
C ASN A 99 -27.94 39.31 -7.64
N THR A 100 -27.31 40.16 -8.45
CA THR A 100 -25.88 40.25 -8.69
C THR A 100 -25.16 41.04 -7.60
N ARG A 101 -24.78 40.36 -6.50
CA ARG A 101 -23.65 40.74 -5.62
C ARG A 101 -23.31 39.64 -4.60
N VAL A 102 -24.26 38.74 -4.31
CA VAL A 102 -24.11 37.64 -3.34
C VAL A 102 -23.35 36.42 -3.93
N SER A 103 -23.37 36.20 -5.26
CA SER A 103 -22.73 35.01 -5.86
C SER A 103 -21.20 35.02 -5.83
N ARG A 104 -20.55 36.19 -5.74
CA ARG A 104 -19.09 36.28 -5.58
C ARG A 104 -18.64 35.84 -4.18
N ARG A 105 -19.45 36.08 -3.14
CA ARG A 105 -19.19 35.64 -1.75
C ARG A 105 -19.48 34.15 -1.56
N ALA A 106 -20.51 33.61 -2.22
CA ALA A 106 -20.82 32.18 -2.19
C ALA A 106 -19.76 31.34 -2.93
N ASN A 107 -19.22 31.84 -4.06
CA ASN A 107 -18.10 31.19 -4.73
C ASN A 107 -16.79 31.29 -3.93
N SER A 108 -16.53 32.40 -3.23
CA SER A 108 -15.35 32.47 -2.35
C SER A 108 -15.48 31.56 -1.13
N LEU A 109 -16.68 31.39 -0.56
CA LEU A 109 -16.92 30.43 0.53
C LEU A 109 -16.84 28.99 0.06
N GLY A 110 -17.39 28.65 -1.11
CA GLY A 110 -17.30 27.30 -1.67
C GLY A 110 -15.86 26.89 -1.98
N VAL A 111 -15.07 27.82 -2.55
CA VAL A 111 -13.63 27.63 -2.76
C VAL A 111 -12.88 27.58 -1.44
N ALA A 112 -13.20 28.43 -0.46
CA ALA A 112 -12.58 28.42 0.87
C ALA A 112 -12.86 27.14 1.64
N ILE A 113 -14.08 26.58 1.56
CA ILE A 113 -14.42 25.29 2.20
C ILE A 113 -13.69 24.13 1.52
N ILE A 114 -13.57 24.16 0.18
CA ILE A 114 -12.77 23.16 -0.55
C ILE A 114 -11.30 23.27 -0.14
N PHE A 115 -10.76 24.49 -0.03
CA PHE A 115 -9.39 24.74 0.45
C PHE A 115 -9.20 24.36 1.92
N GLU A 116 -10.14 24.63 2.81
CA GLU A 116 -10.10 24.23 4.22
C GLU A 116 -10.23 22.72 4.37
N THR A 117 -11.04 22.05 3.54
CA THR A 117 -11.17 20.59 3.55
C THR A 117 -9.90 19.94 2.99
N LEU A 118 -9.32 20.49 1.92
CA LEU A 118 -8.02 20.07 1.38
C LEU A 118 -6.88 20.35 2.37
N ALA A 119 -6.89 21.51 3.06
CA ALA A 119 -5.91 21.89 4.07
C ALA A 119 -6.05 21.06 5.37
N ALA A 120 -7.27 20.64 5.72
CA ALA A 120 -7.51 19.71 6.82
C ALA A 120 -7.00 18.30 6.47
N VAL A 121 -7.15 17.87 5.21
CA VAL A 121 -6.58 16.61 4.70
C VAL A 121 -5.03 16.61 4.75
N THR A 122 -4.38 17.78 4.69
CA THR A 122 -2.91 17.89 4.76
C THR A 122 -2.29 17.81 6.17
N MET A 123 -3.07 17.75 7.26
CA MET A 123 -2.51 17.87 8.62
C MET A 123 -1.80 16.60 9.13
N SER A 124 -2.31 15.39 8.83
CA SER A 124 -1.81 14.16 9.46
C SER A 124 -0.38 13.77 9.08
N LEU A 125 0.04 14.08 7.84
CA LEU A 125 1.36 13.72 7.30
C LEU A 125 2.38 14.86 7.32
N SER A 126 1.92 16.11 7.47
CA SER A 126 2.76 17.32 7.39
C SER A 126 4.00 17.33 8.28
N ARG A 127 4.02 16.59 9.40
CA ARG A 127 5.19 16.50 10.29
C ARG A 127 6.32 15.64 9.71
N PHE A 128 6.01 14.74 8.79
CA PHE A 128 6.98 13.81 8.22
C PHE A 128 7.59 14.39 6.96
N ARG A 129 8.91 14.28 6.88
CA ARG A 129 9.69 14.61 5.68
C ARG A 129 10.22 13.36 5.00
N LEU A 130 10.21 12.22 5.69
CA LEU A 130 10.58 10.92 5.15
C LEU A 130 9.59 9.85 5.62
N ILE A 131 9.01 9.12 4.66
CA ILE A 131 8.18 7.95 4.93
C ILE A 131 8.83 6.76 4.24
N THR A 132 9.05 5.68 4.96
CA THR A 132 9.66 4.47 4.42
C THR A 132 8.81 3.24 4.70
N PHE A 133 8.97 2.24 3.83
CA PHE A 133 8.21 0.99 3.91
C PHE A 133 9.15 -0.21 4.01
N ASP A 134 8.75 -1.20 4.80
CA ASP A 134 9.18 -2.58 4.56
C ASP A 134 8.44 -3.17 3.36
N VAL A 135 8.88 -4.34 2.89
CA VAL A 135 8.36 -4.98 1.69
C VAL A 135 7.48 -6.16 2.04
N HIS A 136 8.04 -7.17 2.72
CA HIS A 136 7.34 -8.43 2.96
C HIS A 136 6.20 -8.24 3.99
N ASN A 137 5.00 -8.73 3.64
CA ASN A 137 3.76 -8.57 4.40
C ASN A 137 3.36 -7.11 4.69
N THR A 138 3.99 -6.16 3.99
CA THR A 138 3.67 -4.73 4.08
C THR A 138 3.21 -4.23 2.71
N LEU A 139 4.11 -4.22 1.73
CA LEU A 139 3.80 -3.85 0.34
C LEU A 139 3.47 -5.07 -0.50
N LEU A 140 4.22 -6.16 -0.31
CA LEU A 140 4.13 -7.39 -1.08
C LEU A 140 4.04 -8.60 -0.14
N GLN A 141 3.27 -9.60 -0.54
CA GLN A 141 3.19 -10.88 0.14
C GLN A 141 3.33 -12.02 -0.87
N PHE A 142 3.65 -13.21 -0.40
CA PHE A 142 3.68 -14.39 -1.26
C PHE A 142 2.26 -14.73 -1.75
N ARG A 143 2.16 -15.27 -2.97
CA ARG A 143 0.90 -15.81 -3.50
C ARG A 143 0.49 -17.14 -2.85
N SER A 144 1.48 -17.92 -2.46
CA SER A 144 1.34 -19.19 -1.78
C SER A 144 2.46 -19.35 -0.76
N SER A 145 2.33 -20.28 0.17
CA SER A 145 3.40 -20.53 1.15
C SER A 145 4.70 -20.93 0.41
N PRO A 146 5.87 -20.42 0.85
CA PRO A 146 7.15 -20.76 0.22
C PRO A 146 7.34 -22.27 0.07
N GLY A 147 7.13 -23.05 1.13
CA GLY A 147 7.32 -24.51 1.07
C GLY A 147 6.50 -25.22 -0.02
N LYS A 148 5.25 -24.78 -0.29
CA LYS A 148 4.46 -25.32 -1.41
C LYS A 148 5.13 -25.00 -2.76
N LYS A 149 5.60 -23.77 -2.94
CA LYS A 149 6.27 -23.34 -4.17
C LYS A 149 7.57 -24.10 -4.41
N TYR A 150 8.29 -24.47 -3.34
CA TYR A 150 9.49 -25.29 -3.46
C TYR A 150 9.16 -26.70 -3.94
N GLY A 151 8.08 -27.31 -3.46
CA GLY A 151 7.62 -28.60 -3.99
C GLY A 151 7.23 -28.57 -5.46
N GLU A 152 6.50 -27.53 -5.89
CA GLU A 152 6.14 -27.33 -7.30
C GLU A 152 7.37 -27.19 -8.20
N ILE A 153 8.36 -26.40 -7.78
CA ILE A 153 9.60 -26.23 -8.55
C ILE A 153 10.43 -27.51 -8.54
N GLY A 154 10.59 -28.18 -7.40
CA GLY A 154 11.25 -29.48 -7.34
C GLY A 154 10.67 -30.49 -8.32
N ALA A 155 9.34 -30.56 -8.42
CA ALA A 155 8.66 -31.44 -9.37
C ALA A 155 8.99 -31.11 -10.84
N MET A 156 9.14 -29.83 -11.21
CA MET A 156 9.56 -29.43 -12.56
C MET A 156 10.95 -29.94 -12.94
N PHE A 157 11.84 -30.13 -11.96
CA PHE A 157 13.18 -30.70 -12.15
C PHE A 157 13.24 -32.23 -11.93
N GLY A 158 12.07 -32.88 -11.91
CA GLY A 158 11.94 -34.32 -11.73
C GLY A 158 12.25 -34.80 -10.31
N ILE A 159 12.14 -33.93 -9.31
CA ILE A 159 12.35 -34.26 -7.89
C ILE A 159 10.98 -34.35 -7.22
N SER A 160 10.53 -35.57 -6.96
CA SER A 160 9.31 -35.83 -6.21
C SER A 160 9.64 -36.03 -4.73
N ASN A 161 9.22 -35.09 -3.88
CA ASN A 161 9.40 -35.11 -2.43
C ASN A 161 8.07 -34.86 -1.72
N ASN A 162 7.96 -35.28 -0.47
CA ASN A 162 6.78 -35.03 0.35
C ASN A 162 6.66 -33.52 0.67
N ASN A 163 5.57 -32.88 0.23
CA ASN A 163 5.34 -31.46 0.43
C ASN A 163 5.37 -31.03 1.91
N ASN A 164 4.84 -31.83 2.83
CA ASN A 164 4.86 -31.50 4.27
C ASN A 164 6.29 -31.50 4.81
N GLN A 165 7.12 -32.41 4.32
CA GLN A 165 8.53 -32.48 4.68
C GLN A 165 9.32 -31.31 4.10
N LEU A 166 9.06 -30.92 2.84
CA LEU A 166 9.68 -29.73 2.25
C LEU A 166 9.31 -28.44 3.00
N VAL A 167 8.07 -28.31 3.46
CA VAL A 167 7.65 -27.17 4.30
C VAL A 167 8.41 -27.16 5.63
N SER A 168 8.53 -28.31 6.30
CA SER A 168 9.30 -28.43 7.54
C SER A 168 10.79 -28.12 7.32
N ASN A 169 11.39 -28.69 6.28
CA ASN A 169 12.78 -28.47 5.91
C ASN A 169 13.05 -27.01 5.53
N TYR A 170 12.10 -26.32 4.89
CA TYR A 170 12.18 -24.89 4.60
C TYR A 170 12.36 -24.08 5.89
N VAL A 171 11.51 -24.32 6.89
CA VAL A 171 11.57 -23.59 8.17
C VAL A 171 12.91 -23.85 8.87
N GLN A 172 13.33 -25.12 8.93
CA GLN A 172 14.59 -25.50 9.58
C GLN A 172 15.80 -24.91 8.86
N SER A 173 15.87 -25.03 7.54
CA SER A 173 16.95 -24.49 6.71
C SER A 173 17.00 -22.97 6.80
N TRP A 174 15.84 -22.30 6.79
CA TRP A 174 15.76 -20.85 6.96
C TRP A 174 16.35 -20.39 8.31
N HIS A 175 15.99 -21.05 9.41
CA HIS A 175 16.54 -20.72 10.73
C HIS A 175 18.03 -21.04 10.83
N LYS A 176 18.47 -22.19 10.31
CA LYS A 176 19.88 -22.59 10.24
C LYS A 176 20.70 -21.55 9.50
N MET A 177 20.26 -21.16 8.30
CA MET A 177 20.97 -20.21 7.45
C MET A 177 21.01 -18.80 8.04
N ASN A 178 19.91 -18.31 8.64
CA ASN A 178 19.92 -17.00 9.30
C ASN A 178 20.80 -16.97 10.57
N ARG A 179 20.96 -18.11 11.26
CA ARG A 179 21.85 -18.23 12.43
C ARG A 179 23.32 -18.31 12.02
N LEU A 180 23.65 -19.16 11.06
CA LEU A 180 25.04 -19.41 10.65
C LEU A 180 25.59 -18.33 9.72
N HIS A 181 24.72 -17.80 8.85
CA HIS A 181 25.07 -16.87 7.78
C HIS A 181 24.08 -15.70 7.75
N PRO A 182 24.03 -14.87 8.81
CA PRO A 182 23.10 -13.73 8.88
C PRO A 182 23.32 -12.75 7.73
N ASN A 183 22.28 -11.98 7.40
CA ASN A 183 22.26 -11.02 6.29
C ASN A 183 22.75 -11.66 4.97
N PHE A 184 22.18 -12.81 4.61
CA PHE A 184 22.49 -13.55 3.38
C PHE A 184 23.98 -13.86 3.20
N GLY A 185 24.67 -14.11 4.32
CA GLY A 185 26.08 -14.50 4.32
C GLY A 185 27.10 -13.39 4.13
N LEU A 186 26.66 -12.12 4.16
CA LEU A 186 27.50 -10.94 3.90
C LEU A 186 28.81 -10.95 4.70
N LYS A 187 28.77 -11.35 5.98
CA LYS A 187 29.95 -11.36 6.87
C LYS A 187 30.63 -12.73 6.97
N THR A 188 30.12 -13.75 6.29
CA THR A 188 30.59 -15.15 6.41
C THR A 188 31.24 -15.66 5.13
N LYS A 189 31.75 -14.76 4.28
CA LYS A 189 32.51 -15.07 3.06
C LYS A 189 31.75 -15.91 2.01
N ILE A 190 30.41 -15.88 2.03
CA ILE A 190 29.59 -16.45 0.95
C ILE A 190 28.77 -15.34 0.32
N THR A 191 28.52 -15.45 -0.97
CA THR A 191 27.62 -14.52 -1.68
C THR A 191 26.17 -14.81 -1.32
N TYR A 192 25.28 -13.83 -1.50
CA TYR A 192 23.84 -14.05 -1.32
C TYR A 192 23.28 -15.17 -2.23
N LYS A 193 23.86 -15.38 -3.43
CA LYS A 193 23.50 -16.48 -4.33
C LYS A 193 23.86 -17.83 -3.73
N GLN A 194 25.09 -17.97 -3.23
CA GLN A 194 25.54 -19.18 -2.54
C GLN A 194 24.72 -19.44 -1.28
N TRP A 195 24.33 -18.39 -0.53
CA TRP A 195 23.43 -18.51 0.61
C TRP A 195 22.10 -19.15 0.20
N TRP A 196 21.48 -18.69 -0.89
CA TRP A 196 20.24 -19.28 -1.40
C TRP A 196 20.44 -20.71 -1.93
N GLN A 197 21.57 -20.99 -2.58
CA GLN A 197 21.91 -22.35 -3.02
C GLN A 197 22.01 -23.32 -1.85
N MET A 198 22.72 -22.94 -0.78
CA MET A 198 22.83 -23.74 0.46
C MET A 198 21.48 -23.92 1.15
N MET A 199 20.64 -22.88 1.12
CA MET A 199 19.28 -22.97 1.66
C MET A 199 18.42 -23.96 0.87
N ILE A 200 18.49 -23.95 -0.46
CA ILE A 200 17.79 -24.89 -1.34
C ILE A 200 18.35 -26.31 -1.15
N ASP A 201 19.67 -26.46 -1.09
CA ASP A 201 20.33 -27.74 -0.81
C ASP A 201 19.82 -28.35 0.51
N GLY A 202 19.79 -27.56 1.59
CA GLY A 202 19.25 -28.00 2.88
C GLY A 202 17.79 -28.44 2.81
N ILE A 203 16.97 -27.80 1.97
CA ILE A 203 15.56 -28.19 1.79
C ILE A 203 15.43 -29.55 1.11
N PHE A 204 16.25 -29.80 0.09
CA PHE A 204 16.12 -30.96 -0.79
C PHE A 204 17.01 -32.14 -0.37
N ASN A 205 18.03 -31.95 0.46
CA ASN A 205 19.02 -32.97 0.82
C ASN A 205 19.15 -33.26 2.33
N GLU A 206 18.54 -32.46 3.21
CA GLU A 206 18.57 -32.73 4.65
C GLU A 206 17.28 -33.40 5.16
N ASN A 207 17.38 -34.06 6.33
CA ASN A 207 16.24 -34.59 7.08
C ASN A 207 15.34 -35.56 6.29
N GLY A 208 15.91 -36.51 5.56
CA GLY A 208 15.17 -37.64 4.97
C GLY A 208 14.55 -37.38 3.59
N THR A 209 14.90 -36.29 2.92
CA THR A 209 14.65 -36.11 1.48
C THR A 209 15.70 -36.87 0.65
N ARG A 210 15.37 -37.20 -0.61
CA ARG A 210 16.32 -37.89 -1.51
C ARG A 210 17.52 -37.00 -1.79
N ASN A 211 18.72 -37.59 -1.81
CA ASN A 211 19.97 -36.93 -2.18
C ASN A 211 19.92 -36.46 -3.65
N THR A 212 19.46 -35.23 -3.84
CA THR A 212 19.37 -34.50 -5.10
C THR A 212 20.78 -34.12 -5.55
N PRO A 213 21.19 -34.47 -6.78
CA PRO A 213 22.53 -34.14 -7.28
C PRO A 213 22.83 -32.64 -7.23
N PRO A 214 24.07 -32.23 -6.94
CA PRO A 214 24.47 -30.82 -6.86
C PRO A 214 24.11 -30.01 -8.12
N GLU A 215 24.25 -30.60 -9.30
CA GLU A 215 23.89 -29.97 -10.59
C GLU A 215 22.39 -29.59 -10.65
N LYS A 216 21.52 -30.42 -10.10
CA LYS A 216 20.08 -30.11 -10.01
C LYS A 216 19.79 -29.02 -8.99
N ILE A 217 20.51 -29.01 -7.87
CA ILE A 217 20.39 -27.93 -6.88
C ILE A 217 20.77 -26.59 -7.50
N GLU A 218 21.85 -26.55 -8.29
CA GLU A 218 22.29 -25.34 -9.00
C GLU A 218 21.23 -24.87 -10.00
N GLN A 219 20.73 -25.75 -10.88
CA GLN A 219 19.68 -25.40 -11.85
C GLN A 219 18.39 -24.91 -11.16
N MET A 220 17.97 -25.58 -10.08
CA MET A 220 16.82 -25.12 -9.29
C MET A 220 17.10 -23.75 -8.68
N THR A 221 18.29 -23.52 -8.15
CA THR A 221 18.69 -22.25 -7.56
C THR A 221 18.56 -21.13 -8.58
N GLU A 222 19.13 -21.28 -9.77
CA GLU A 222 18.98 -20.28 -10.83
C GLU A 222 17.51 -20.00 -11.16
N HIS A 223 16.70 -21.05 -11.26
CA HIS A 223 15.27 -20.92 -11.49
C HIS A 223 14.55 -20.16 -10.36
N PHE A 224 14.79 -20.52 -9.09
CA PHE A 224 14.23 -19.81 -7.93
C PHE A 224 14.68 -18.35 -7.89
N MET A 225 15.94 -18.07 -8.24
CA MET A 225 16.50 -16.73 -8.22
C MET A 225 15.80 -15.81 -9.23
N GLU A 226 15.42 -16.33 -10.40
CA GLU A 226 14.58 -15.63 -11.37
C GLU A 226 13.13 -15.54 -10.90
N TYR A 227 12.56 -16.66 -10.46
CA TYR A 227 11.16 -16.78 -10.06
C TYR A 227 10.79 -15.83 -8.90
N PHE A 228 11.66 -15.69 -7.88
CA PHE A 228 11.44 -14.82 -6.71
C PHE A 228 11.46 -13.32 -7.01
N LYS A 229 11.79 -12.91 -8.25
CA LYS A 229 11.69 -11.51 -8.67
C LYS A 229 10.37 -11.20 -9.39
N THR A 230 9.45 -12.15 -9.50
CA THR A 230 8.28 -12.04 -10.38
C THR A 230 6.96 -11.97 -9.65
N SER A 231 5.95 -11.49 -10.37
CA SER A 231 4.55 -11.51 -9.95
C SER A 231 3.93 -12.90 -9.91
N VAL A 232 4.66 -13.96 -10.28
CA VAL A 232 4.20 -15.36 -10.10
C VAL A 232 4.48 -15.83 -8.66
N PHE A 233 5.48 -15.27 -7.99
CA PHE A 233 5.75 -15.53 -6.57
C PHE A 233 5.08 -14.50 -5.65
N TRP A 234 5.11 -13.23 -6.05
CA TRP A 234 4.62 -12.12 -5.25
C TRP A 234 3.26 -11.59 -5.72
N GLN A 235 2.52 -11.03 -4.79
CA GLN A 235 1.34 -10.21 -5.03
C GLN A 235 1.35 -9.00 -4.08
N HIS A 236 0.61 -7.96 -4.43
CA HIS A 236 0.46 -6.79 -3.57
C HIS A 236 -0.36 -7.14 -2.32
N CYS A 237 0.07 -6.59 -1.18
CA CYS A 237 -0.76 -6.57 0.02
C CYS A 237 -1.98 -5.66 -0.19
N TYR A 238 -3.04 -5.90 0.58
CA TYR A 238 -4.28 -5.14 0.47
C TYR A 238 -4.05 -3.64 0.78
N GLY A 239 -4.46 -2.79 -0.17
CA GLY A 239 -4.29 -1.33 -0.09
C GLY A 239 -2.89 -0.80 -0.45
N SER A 240 -1.92 -1.64 -0.82
CA SER A 240 -0.55 -1.19 -1.11
C SER A 240 -0.47 -0.16 -2.23
N VAL A 241 -1.02 -0.48 -3.41
CA VAL A 241 -0.96 0.41 -4.58
C VAL A 241 -1.79 1.68 -4.36
N ASP A 242 -2.97 1.55 -3.75
CA ASP A 242 -3.85 2.69 -3.47
C ASP A 242 -3.22 3.66 -2.48
N PHE A 243 -2.56 3.15 -1.43
CA PHE A 243 -1.91 3.99 -0.44
C PHE A 243 -0.66 4.68 -1.02
N LEU A 244 0.15 3.97 -1.82
CA LEU A 244 1.29 4.58 -2.52
C LEU A 244 0.85 5.66 -3.51
N ASN A 245 -0.26 5.43 -4.24
CA ASN A 245 -0.87 6.43 -5.12
C ASN A 245 -1.34 7.66 -4.33
N TYR A 246 -2.01 7.44 -3.19
CA TYR A 246 -2.43 8.53 -2.31
C TYR A 246 -1.24 9.37 -1.85
N LEU A 247 -0.18 8.75 -1.34
CA LEU A 247 1.03 9.46 -0.90
C LEU A 247 1.69 10.23 -2.04
N LYS A 248 1.78 9.64 -3.23
CA LYS A 248 2.28 10.32 -4.43
C LYS A 248 1.45 11.56 -4.77
N LEU A 249 0.12 11.47 -4.70
CA LEU A 249 -0.77 12.63 -4.92
C LEU A 249 -0.58 13.71 -3.84
N GLN A 250 -0.45 13.33 -2.57
CA GLN A 250 -0.19 14.29 -1.48
C GLN A 250 1.11 15.05 -1.72
N ARG A 251 2.19 14.36 -2.16
CA ARG A 251 3.45 15.01 -2.53
C ARG A 251 3.27 16.09 -3.61
N HIS A 252 2.41 15.84 -4.59
CA HIS A 252 2.12 16.81 -5.65
C HIS A 252 1.28 17.99 -5.17
N VAL A 253 0.23 17.74 -4.39
CA VAL A 253 -0.68 18.79 -3.90
C VAL A 253 0.02 19.74 -2.95
N GLU A 254 0.74 19.20 -1.96
CA GLU A 254 1.41 20.02 -0.94
C GLU A 254 2.64 20.75 -1.49
N SER A 255 3.17 20.35 -2.65
CA SER A 255 4.31 21.06 -3.24
C SER A 255 3.97 22.51 -3.59
N ASN A 256 2.72 22.88 -3.91
CA ASN A 256 2.23 24.27 -4.08
C ASN A 256 3.23 25.28 -4.72
N GLY A 257 4.01 24.86 -5.72
CA GLY A 257 5.01 25.70 -6.40
C GLY A 257 6.43 25.71 -5.81
N GLN A 258 6.70 24.93 -4.77
CA GLN A 258 8.03 24.62 -4.27
C GLN A 258 8.75 23.65 -5.21
N LYS A 259 10.09 23.76 -5.28
CA LYS A 259 10.92 22.92 -6.16
C LYS A 259 10.99 21.46 -5.70
N GLU A 260 10.87 21.20 -4.40
CA GLU A 260 10.99 19.87 -3.82
C GLU A 260 9.65 19.39 -3.22
N PRO A 261 9.38 18.08 -3.23
CA PRO A 261 8.19 17.53 -2.59
C PRO A 261 8.26 17.70 -1.06
N PRO A 262 7.11 17.77 -0.37
CA PRO A 262 7.02 17.97 1.09
C PRO A 262 7.71 16.85 1.88
N PHE A 263 7.70 15.63 1.33
CA PHE A 263 8.37 14.46 1.87
C PHE A 263 8.86 13.53 0.75
N LYS A 264 9.84 12.70 1.09
CA LYS A 264 10.36 11.63 0.23
C LYS A 264 9.80 10.27 0.67
N LEU A 265 9.71 9.35 -0.27
CA LEU A 265 9.31 7.96 -0.05
C LEU A 265 10.50 7.03 -0.25
N GLY A 266 10.69 6.08 0.65
CA GLY A 266 11.77 5.10 0.53
C GLY A 266 11.36 3.68 0.89
N VAL A 267 12.22 2.73 0.56
CA VAL A 267 12.11 1.34 1.03
C VAL A 267 13.31 1.01 1.92
N ILE A 268 13.05 0.34 3.04
CA ILE A 268 14.06 -0.26 3.92
C ILE A 268 13.65 -1.70 4.19
N SER A 269 14.38 -2.68 3.65
CA SER A 269 14.04 -4.09 3.85
C SER A 269 15.26 -4.96 4.15
N ASN A 270 15.08 -5.94 5.04
CA ASN A 270 16.06 -6.99 5.27
C ASN A 270 16.00 -8.00 4.12
N PHE A 271 16.59 -7.61 3.00
CA PHE A 271 16.50 -8.29 1.72
C PHE A 271 17.89 -8.36 1.06
N ASP A 272 18.05 -9.26 0.11
CA ASP A 272 19.25 -9.37 -0.72
C ASP A 272 19.21 -8.38 -1.92
N PRO A 273 20.27 -8.30 -2.75
CA PRO A 273 20.38 -7.33 -3.85
C PRO A 273 19.29 -7.40 -4.92
N ARG A 274 18.46 -8.45 -4.94
CA ARG A 274 17.35 -8.58 -5.92
C ARG A 274 16.20 -7.60 -5.68
N LEU A 275 16.15 -6.93 -4.52
CA LEU A 275 14.99 -6.14 -4.11
C LEU A 275 14.56 -5.09 -5.15
N ASP A 276 15.50 -4.34 -5.72
CA ASP A 276 15.18 -3.30 -6.70
C ASP A 276 14.49 -3.87 -7.94
N VAL A 277 15.01 -4.98 -8.48
CA VAL A 277 14.44 -5.68 -9.63
C VAL A 277 13.04 -6.21 -9.30
N LEU A 278 12.86 -6.77 -8.09
CA LEU A 278 11.54 -7.22 -7.63
C LEU A 278 10.53 -6.07 -7.65
N LEU A 279 10.85 -4.92 -7.05
CA LEU A 279 9.92 -3.78 -6.99
C LEU A 279 9.60 -3.23 -8.40
N ARG A 280 10.55 -3.28 -9.34
CA ARG A 280 10.32 -2.90 -10.74
C ARG A 280 9.36 -3.86 -11.44
N ASN A 281 9.58 -5.17 -11.28
CA ASN A 281 8.71 -6.21 -11.84
C ASN A 281 7.30 -6.18 -11.23
N MET A 282 7.19 -5.79 -9.96
CA MET A 282 5.92 -5.54 -9.27
C MET A 282 5.35 -4.15 -9.55
N LYS A 283 5.96 -3.36 -10.43
CA LYS A 283 5.49 -2.04 -10.88
C LYS A 283 5.24 -1.05 -9.73
N ILE A 284 6.01 -1.13 -8.65
CA ILE A 284 5.91 -0.20 -7.50
C ILE A 284 7.21 0.54 -7.19
N ASN A 285 8.32 0.21 -7.86
CA ASN A 285 9.60 0.91 -7.67
C ASN A 285 9.49 2.43 -7.91
N HIS A 286 8.72 2.83 -8.92
CA HIS A 286 8.55 4.23 -9.35
C HIS A 286 7.86 5.17 -8.33
N TYR A 287 7.36 4.64 -7.20
CA TYR A 287 6.83 5.46 -6.11
C TYR A 287 7.92 5.98 -5.16
N PHE A 288 9.08 5.33 -5.15
CA PHE A 288 10.12 5.55 -4.15
C PHE A 288 11.26 6.38 -4.74
N ASP A 289 11.77 7.30 -3.94
CA ASP A 289 12.95 8.10 -4.24
C ASP A 289 14.25 7.28 -4.02
N PHE A 290 14.20 6.27 -3.14
CA PHE A 290 15.30 5.32 -2.94
C PHE A 290 14.81 3.96 -2.45
N VAL A 291 15.63 2.93 -2.66
CA VAL A 291 15.40 1.55 -2.19
C VAL A 291 16.66 1.04 -1.49
N LEU A 292 16.55 0.63 -0.23
CA LEU A 292 17.64 0.07 0.55
C LEU A 292 17.34 -1.38 0.94
N ASN A 293 18.25 -2.28 0.57
CA ASN A 293 18.30 -3.65 1.06
C ASN A 293 19.45 -3.80 2.08
N SER A 294 19.27 -4.66 3.08
CA SER A 294 20.24 -4.83 4.16
C SER A 294 21.58 -5.39 3.71
N TYR A 295 21.60 -6.15 2.61
CA TYR A 295 22.84 -6.73 2.08
C TYR A 295 23.78 -5.63 1.59
N ASP A 296 23.30 -4.74 0.71
CA ASP A 296 24.11 -3.66 0.14
C ASP A 296 24.43 -2.56 1.17
N VAL A 297 23.54 -2.32 2.13
CA VAL A 297 23.80 -1.36 3.23
C VAL A 297 24.80 -1.92 4.24
N GLY A 298 24.86 -3.24 4.41
CA GLY A 298 25.72 -3.92 5.38
C GLY A 298 25.14 -4.07 6.79
N TYR A 299 23.96 -3.51 7.04
CA TYR A 299 23.24 -3.55 8.31
C TYR A 299 21.79 -3.94 8.07
N MET A 300 21.24 -4.76 8.96
CA MET A 300 19.83 -5.17 8.96
C MET A 300 19.05 -4.36 9.99
N LYS A 301 17.76 -4.12 9.74
CA LYS A 301 16.81 -3.77 10.82
C LYS A 301 16.87 -4.87 11.88
N PRO A 302 16.90 -4.57 13.20
CA PRO A 302 16.62 -3.27 13.83
C PRO A 302 17.83 -2.33 14.03
N SER A 303 19.00 -2.62 13.46
CA SER A 303 20.22 -1.82 13.64
C SER A 303 19.99 -0.36 13.22
N LYS A 304 20.37 0.61 14.04
CA LYS A 304 20.15 2.04 13.80
C LYS A 304 20.80 2.51 12.48
N GLU A 305 21.89 1.89 12.08
CA GLU A 305 22.71 2.22 10.92
C GLU A 305 21.94 2.13 9.59
N ILE A 306 20.98 1.20 9.47
CA ILE A 306 20.15 1.12 8.25
C ILE A 306 19.16 2.28 8.16
N PHE A 307 18.63 2.75 9.30
CA PHE A 307 17.78 3.93 9.38
C PHE A 307 18.59 5.21 9.14
N ASP A 308 19.79 5.31 9.70
CA ASP A 308 20.72 6.42 9.44
C ASP A 308 21.17 6.47 7.97
N ARG A 309 21.32 5.31 7.33
CA ARG A 309 21.55 5.24 5.88
C ARG A 309 20.35 5.75 5.10
N ALA A 310 19.14 5.39 5.50
CA ALA A 310 17.91 5.88 4.87
C ALA A 310 17.75 7.41 4.98
N MET A 311 18.05 8.01 6.14
CA MET A 311 18.04 9.47 6.28
C MET A 311 18.99 10.16 5.30
N ARG A 312 20.20 9.60 5.11
CA ARG A 312 21.18 10.11 4.15
C ARG A 312 20.71 9.94 2.71
N SER A 313 20.15 8.79 2.37
CA SER A 313 19.61 8.49 1.04
C SER A 313 18.38 9.32 0.67
N ALA A 314 17.68 9.91 1.64
CA ALA A 314 16.60 10.84 1.36
C ALA A 314 17.10 12.19 0.79
N GLU A 315 18.37 12.52 0.99
CA GLU A 315 19.00 13.79 0.54
C GLU A 315 18.25 15.04 1.03
N ILE A 316 17.60 14.93 2.19
CA ILE A 316 16.85 16.02 2.82
C ILE A 316 17.76 16.75 3.82
N LYS A 317 17.99 18.05 3.58
CA LYS A 317 18.77 18.90 4.49
C LYS A 317 18.14 18.96 5.89
N ASP A 318 18.98 18.82 6.90
CA ASP A 318 18.65 18.91 8.33
C ASP A 318 17.52 17.95 8.78
N LEU A 319 17.35 16.81 8.09
CA LEU A 319 16.36 15.80 8.46
C LEU A 319 16.64 15.25 9.87
N LYS A 320 15.60 15.23 10.72
CA LYS A 320 15.69 14.70 12.09
C LYS A 320 14.93 13.38 12.22
N PRO A 321 15.33 12.48 13.15
CA PRO A 321 14.66 11.19 13.35
C PRO A 321 13.14 11.30 13.59
N HIS A 322 12.70 12.27 14.39
CA HIS A 322 11.29 12.51 14.68
C HIS A 322 10.47 13.06 13.48
N GLN A 323 11.10 13.30 12.34
CA GLN A 323 10.44 13.65 11.07
C GLN A 323 10.36 12.46 10.12
N CYS A 324 10.76 11.26 10.58
CA CYS A 324 10.80 10.04 9.81
C CYS A 324 9.75 9.05 10.32
N LEU A 325 9.11 8.37 9.37
CA LEU A 325 8.12 7.33 9.61
C LEU A 325 8.55 6.04 8.90
N HIS A 326 8.53 4.91 9.62
CA HIS A 326 8.66 3.59 9.03
C HIS A 326 7.35 2.80 9.15
N ILE A 327 6.92 2.16 8.07
CA ILE A 327 5.73 1.31 8.03
C ILE A 327 6.19 -0.09 7.66
N GLY A 328 5.95 -1.07 8.53
CA GLY A 328 6.36 -2.45 8.27
C GLY A 328 5.45 -3.46 8.98
N ALA A 329 5.82 -4.74 8.92
CA ALA A 329 5.00 -5.83 9.42
C ALA A 329 5.65 -6.61 10.57
N THR A 330 6.93 -6.40 10.84
CA THR A 330 7.67 -7.15 11.86
C THR A 330 7.90 -6.28 13.09
N PRO A 331 7.27 -6.57 14.25
CA PRO A 331 7.37 -5.74 15.45
C PRO A 331 8.81 -5.48 15.90
N ALA A 332 9.65 -6.52 15.95
CA ALA A 332 11.04 -6.39 16.38
C ALA A 332 11.88 -5.45 15.48
N THR A 333 11.74 -5.57 14.15
CA THR A 333 12.61 -4.86 13.20
C THR A 333 12.03 -3.53 12.75
N ASP A 334 10.73 -3.47 12.52
CA ASP A 334 10.08 -2.34 11.85
C ASP A 334 9.43 -1.38 12.85
N TYR A 335 8.90 -1.90 13.96
CA TYR A 335 8.27 -1.07 14.99
C TYR A 335 9.30 -0.64 16.05
N PHE A 336 9.83 -1.59 16.82
CA PHE A 336 10.79 -1.29 17.87
C PHE A 336 12.13 -0.81 17.32
N GLY A 337 12.59 -1.39 16.20
CA GLY A 337 13.83 -0.95 15.55
C GLY A 337 13.78 0.51 15.10
N ALA A 338 12.71 0.92 14.41
CA ALA A 338 12.52 2.30 13.99
C ALA A 338 12.40 3.26 15.18
N ARG A 339 11.60 2.90 16.20
CA ARG A 339 11.45 3.71 17.42
C ARG A 339 12.75 3.87 18.20
N SER A 340 13.56 2.81 18.27
CA SER A 340 14.89 2.87 18.91
C SER A 340 15.85 3.78 18.14
N ALA A 341 15.65 3.95 16.82
CA ALA A 341 16.36 4.93 16.01
C ALA A 341 15.81 6.37 16.14
N GLY A 342 14.78 6.58 16.97
CA GLY A 342 14.11 7.86 17.18
C GLY A 342 13.05 8.21 16.12
N TRP A 343 12.62 7.23 15.31
CA TRP A 343 11.60 7.40 14.27
C TRP A 343 10.20 7.07 14.80
N TYR A 344 9.18 7.56 14.10
CA TYR A 344 7.82 7.04 14.24
C TYR A 344 7.69 5.72 13.48
N SER A 345 6.77 4.86 13.94
CA SER A 345 6.51 3.58 13.29
C SER A 345 5.05 3.17 13.35
N LEU A 346 4.54 2.65 12.23
CA LEU A 346 3.24 1.97 12.16
C LEU A 346 3.45 0.51 11.76
N LEU A 347 2.56 -0.35 12.24
CA LEU A 347 2.65 -1.78 12.03
C LEU A 347 1.43 -2.28 11.23
N VAL A 348 1.69 -3.01 10.15
CA VAL A 348 0.70 -3.79 9.41
C VAL A 348 0.74 -5.23 9.95
N HIS A 349 -0.25 -5.63 10.73
CA HIS A 349 -0.24 -6.91 11.41
C HIS A 349 -1.66 -7.43 11.67
N GLU A 350 -1.84 -8.75 11.61
CA GLU A 350 -3.14 -9.42 11.85
C GLU A 350 -3.55 -9.45 13.33
N LYS A 351 -2.55 -9.59 14.22
CA LYS A 351 -2.72 -9.63 15.68
C LYS A 351 -2.97 -8.25 16.28
N SER A 352 -3.68 -8.22 17.40
CA SER A 352 -3.92 -6.98 18.16
C SER A 352 -2.65 -6.46 18.83
N ALA A 353 -2.64 -5.17 19.17
CA ALA A 353 -1.55 -4.55 19.91
C ALA A 353 -1.32 -5.20 21.28
N GLU A 354 -2.38 -5.68 21.95
CA GLU A 354 -2.29 -6.42 23.22
C GLU A 354 -1.56 -7.76 23.04
N GLU A 355 -1.92 -8.53 22.01
CA GLU A 355 -1.25 -9.80 21.72
C GLU A 355 0.22 -9.62 21.38
N LEU A 356 0.54 -8.57 20.62
CA LEU A 356 1.91 -8.21 20.28
C LEU A 356 2.69 -7.78 21.51
N THR A 357 2.11 -6.92 22.34
CA THR A 357 2.73 -6.46 23.60
C THR A 357 3.09 -7.64 24.49
N ARG A 358 2.15 -8.58 24.68
CA ARG A 358 2.37 -9.81 25.45
C ARG A 358 3.46 -10.68 24.84
N LYS A 359 3.50 -10.83 23.51
CA LYS A 359 4.49 -11.68 22.82
C LYS A 359 5.91 -11.11 22.91
N TYR A 360 6.08 -9.81 22.77
CA TYR A 360 7.40 -9.17 22.69
C TYR A 360 7.87 -8.56 24.01
N GLY A 361 7.01 -8.50 25.03
CA GLY A 361 7.35 -7.92 26.34
C GLY A 361 7.61 -6.41 26.30
N GLN A 362 7.19 -5.74 25.24
CA GLN A 362 7.35 -4.31 25.01
C GLN A 362 6.03 -3.74 24.49
N LEU A 363 5.64 -2.55 24.97
CA LEU A 363 4.37 -1.93 24.62
C LEU A 363 4.29 -1.64 23.12
N VAL A 364 3.24 -2.16 22.50
CA VAL A 364 2.77 -1.76 21.17
C VAL A 364 1.48 -0.97 21.38
N GLU A 365 1.43 0.26 20.90
CA GLU A 365 0.24 1.09 21.05
C GLU A 365 -0.85 0.70 20.03
N ASP A 366 -2.10 0.65 20.47
CA ASP A 366 -3.25 0.20 19.68
C ASP A 366 -3.48 1.04 18.41
N ASN A 367 -3.33 2.36 18.50
CA ASN A 367 -3.45 3.28 17.38
C ASN A 367 -2.31 3.16 16.34
N HIS A 368 -1.31 2.31 16.58
CA HIS A 368 -0.20 2.07 15.67
C HIS A 368 -0.27 0.72 14.94
N VAL A 369 -1.28 -0.10 15.22
CA VAL A 369 -1.46 -1.42 14.58
C VAL A 369 -2.67 -1.40 13.65
N PHE A 370 -2.45 -1.87 12.43
CA PHE A 370 -3.47 -1.89 11.38
C PHE A 370 -3.45 -3.24 10.67
N SER A 371 -4.63 -3.75 10.30
CA SER A 371 -4.74 -5.01 9.56
C SER A 371 -4.22 -4.92 8.13
N SER A 372 -4.15 -3.71 7.55
CA SER A 372 -3.71 -3.50 6.17
C SER A 372 -3.26 -2.07 5.90
N LEU A 373 -2.57 -1.87 4.77
CA LEU A 373 -2.26 -0.52 4.28
C LEU A 373 -3.52 0.26 3.88
N PHE A 374 -4.61 -0.43 3.51
CA PHE A 374 -5.90 0.21 3.27
C PHE A 374 -6.45 0.87 4.54
N ASP A 375 -6.31 0.21 5.70
CA ASP A 375 -6.77 0.76 6.98
C ASP A 375 -5.93 1.96 7.42
N ILE A 376 -4.61 1.91 7.19
CA ILE A 376 -3.72 3.06 7.39
C ILE A 376 -4.14 4.23 6.49
N HIS A 377 -4.32 3.97 5.19
CA HIS A 377 -4.77 4.98 4.23
C HIS A 377 -6.09 5.61 4.65
N LYS A 378 -7.08 4.81 5.06
CA LYS A 378 -8.36 5.30 5.57
C LYS A 378 -8.20 6.14 6.83
N LYS A 379 -7.30 5.78 7.74
CA LYS A 379 -7.09 6.54 8.99
C LYS A 379 -6.42 7.89 8.74
N ILE A 380 -5.39 7.90 7.89
CA ILE A 380 -4.65 9.10 7.49
C ILE A 380 -5.54 10.05 6.71
N SER A 381 -6.24 9.56 5.69
CA SER A 381 -7.07 10.39 4.80
C SER A 381 -8.24 11.08 5.51
N ASN A 382 -8.70 10.52 6.64
CA ASN A 382 -9.75 11.10 7.48
C ASN A 382 -9.21 11.89 8.69
N ASP A 383 -7.90 12.14 8.77
CA ASP A 383 -7.21 12.85 9.85
C ASP A 383 -7.51 12.33 11.27
N TYR A 384 -7.80 11.03 11.40
CA TYR A 384 -8.06 10.40 12.69
C TYR A 384 -6.80 9.91 13.38
N MET A 385 -5.63 10.07 12.76
CA MET A 385 -4.38 9.53 13.28
C MET A 385 -3.71 10.51 14.23
N ARG A 386 -3.53 10.05 15.47
CA ARG A 386 -2.72 10.71 16.50
C ARG A 386 -1.42 9.93 16.63
N TRP A 387 -0.32 10.66 16.77
CA TRP A 387 1.05 10.18 16.62
C TRP A 387 1.79 10.19 17.94
#